data_AF-A0A9D1LCC0-F1
#
_entry.id   AF-A0A9D1LCC0-F1
#
_cell.length_a   1.000
_cell.length_b   1.000
_cell.length_c   1.000
_cell.angle_alpha   90.00
_cell.angle_beta   90.00
_cell.angle_gamma   90.00
#
_symmetry.space_group_name_H-M   'P 1'
#
loop_
_entity.id
_entity.type
_entity.pdbx_description
1 polymer ?
#
loop_
_entity_poly.entity_id
_entity_poly.type
_entity_poly.pdbx_seq_one_letter_code
_entity_poly.pdbx_strand_id
1 'polypeptide(L)'
;MKTVLRQLGRYKRDALLCIGFTALEVVMDILLPFITAIIIDRGLEKADLPTVYRYGALMVGMAFLSLIFAASAGRLAARASSGLSANLREAIYNNIQTFSFSNIDKFSVPGLVTRMTTDITNVQNAFMMVIR
;
A
#
# COMPACT_ATOMS: atom_id res chain seq x y z
N MET A 1 -4.13 -16.41 11.30
CA MET A 1 -3.97 -14.97 10.96
C MET A 1 -3.40 -14.11 12.09
N LYS A 2 -3.80 -14.27 13.37
CA LYS A 2 -3.29 -13.44 14.49
C LYS A 2 -1.76 -13.44 14.66
N THR A 3 -1.09 -14.55 14.33
CA THR A 3 0.37 -14.69 14.41
C THR A 3 1.11 -13.93 13.30
N VAL A 4 0.55 -13.89 12.09
CA VAL A 4 1.14 -13.17 10.94
C VAL A 4 1.03 -11.66 11.15
N LEU A 5 -0.13 -11.18 11.61
CA LEU A 5 -0.34 -9.77 11.96
C LEU A 5 0.47 -9.32 13.19
N ARG A 6 0.90 -10.25 14.05
CA ARG A 6 1.81 -9.97 15.16
C ARG A 6 3.24 -9.68 14.67
N GLN A 7 3.66 -10.30 13.56
CA GLN A 7 4.96 -10.04 12.92
C GLN A 7 5.04 -8.65 12.25
N LEU A 8 3.91 -7.97 12.08
CA LEU A 8 3.88 -6.56 11.66
C LEU A 8 4.54 -5.64 12.69
N GLY A 9 4.58 -6.03 13.98
CA GLY A 9 5.38 -5.42 15.04
C GLY A 9 5.55 -3.90 14.94
N ARG A 10 6.78 -3.48 14.63
CA ARG A 10 7.24 -2.08 14.54
C ARG A 10 6.74 -1.34 13.27
N TYR A 11 6.39 -2.08 12.22
CA TYR A 11 5.89 -1.57 10.93
C TYR A 11 4.38 -1.29 10.91
N LYS A 12 3.67 -1.53 12.02
CA LYS A 12 2.27 -1.12 12.20
C LYS A 12 2.06 0.38 11.99
N ARG A 13 3.03 1.20 12.40
CA ARG A 13 2.97 2.66 12.20
C ARG A 13 3.03 3.02 10.72
N ASP A 14 3.93 2.39 9.97
CA ASP A 14 4.09 2.63 8.53
C ASP A 14 2.85 2.16 7.75
N ALA A 15 2.25 1.03 8.14
CA ALA A 15 1.00 0.55 7.56
C ALA A 15 -0.18 1.50 7.84
N LEU A 16 -0.30 2.01 9.07
CA LEU A 16 -1.36 2.96 9.42
C LEU A 16 -1.19 4.30 8.68
N LEU A 17 0.05 4.79 8.57
CA LEU A 17 0.38 5.99 7.81
C LEU A 17 0.10 5.80 6.32
N CYS A 18 0.42 4.63 5.76
CA CYS A 18 0.08 4.28 4.39
C CYS A 18 -1.42 4.40 4.13
N ILE A 19 -2.25 3.75 4.96
CA ILE A 19 -3.72 3.82 4.85
C ILE A 19 -4.21 5.28 4.96
N GLY A 20 -3.62 6.08 5.84
CA GLY A 20 -3.92 7.49 5.96
C GLY A 20 -3.61 8.29 4.69
N PHE A 21 -2.44 8.06 4.07
CA PHE A 21 -2.07 8.72 2.82
C PHE A 21 -2.94 8.27 1.64
N THR A 22 -3.25 6.98 1.53
CA THR A 22 -4.15 6.45 0.50
C THR A 22 -5.56 7.00 0.65
N ALA A 23 -6.07 7.15 1.88
CA ALA A 23 -7.36 7.79 2.11
C ALA A 23 -7.35 9.27 1.67
N LEU A 24 -6.26 9.99 1.94
CA LEU A 24 -6.10 11.39 1.51
C LEU A 24 -6.03 11.52 -0.02
N GLU A 25 -5.33 10.60 -0.68
CA GLU A 25 -5.27 10.47 -2.14
C GLU A 25 -6.67 10.28 -2.74
N VAL A 26 -7.45 9.31 -2.23
CA VAL A 26 -8.82 9.05 -2.70
C VAL A 26 -9.73 10.27 -2.54
N VAL A 27 -9.60 11.02 -1.44
CA VAL A 27 -10.36 12.26 -1.25
C VAL A 27 -9.99 13.31 -2.30
N MET A 28 -8.71 13.47 -2.63
CA MET A 28 -8.27 14.38 -3.70
C MET A 28 -8.82 13.96 -5.06
N ASP A 29 -8.81 12.67 -5.37
CA ASP A 29 -9.32 12.14 -6.64
C ASP A 29 -10.84 12.33 -6.79
N ILE A 30 -11.59 12.26 -5.69
CA ILE A 30 -13.03 12.57 -5.68
C ILE A 30 -13.28 14.08 -5.85
N LEU A 31 -12.35 14.94 -5.41
CA LEU A 31 -12.48 16.40 -5.57
C LEU A 31 -12.18 16.87 -7.01
N LEU A 32 -11.38 16.14 -7.78
CA LEU A 32 -11.10 16.47 -9.18
C LEU A 32 -12.36 16.62 -10.05
N PRO A 33 -13.31 15.65 -10.11
CA PRO A 33 -14.53 15.81 -10.90
C PRO A 33 -15.43 16.93 -10.39
N PHE A 34 -15.39 17.24 -9.08
CA PHE A 34 -16.12 18.38 -8.52
C PHE A 34 -15.60 19.72 -9.06
N ILE A 35 -14.27 19.86 -9.19
CA ILE A 35 -13.65 21.04 -9.81
C ILE A 35 -13.96 21.08 -11.30
N THR A 36 -13.94 19.94 -11.99
CA THR A 36 -14.31 19.87 -13.41
C THR A 36 -15.76 20.36 -13.63
N ALA A 37 -16.71 19.98 -12.77
CA ALA A 37 -18.08 20.48 -12.83
C ALA A 37 -18.15 22.01 -12.65
N ILE A 38 -17.42 22.56 -11.67
CA ILE A 38 -17.34 24.02 -11.46
C ILE A 38 -16.77 24.74 -12.69
N ILE A 39 -15.76 24.16 -13.35
CA ILE A 39 -15.18 24.73 -14.58
C ILE A 39 -16.22 24.77 -15.70
N ILE A 40 -17.02 23.72 -15.87
CA ILE A 40 -18.08 23.65 -16.89
C ILE A 40 -19.15 24.70 -16.58
N ASP A 41 -19.72 24.69 -15.38
CA ASP A 41 -20.86 25.53 -14.99
C ASP A 41 -20.50 27.02 -14.87
N ARG A 42 -19.34 27.34 -14.29
CA ARG A 42 -18.95 28.74 -14.01
C ARG A 42 -18.01 29.34 -15.05
N GLY A 43 -17.28 28.51 -15.76
CA GLY A 43 -16.31 28.96 -16.76
C GLY A 43 -16.90 28.92 -18.17
N LEU A 44 -17.40 27.76 -18.59
CA LEU A 44 -17.88 27.54 -19.96
C LEU A 44 -19.25 28.16 -20.19
N GLU A 45 -20.21 27.93 -19.29
CA GLU A 45 -21.58 28.41 -19.42
C GLU A 45 -21.69 29.94 -19.34
N LYS A 46 -20.79 30.58 -18.58
CA LYS A 46 -20.69 32.05 -18.46
C LYS A 46 -19.68 32.70 -19.43
N ALA A 47 -19.02 31.91 -20.28
CA ALA A 47 -17.94 32.34 -21.19
C ALA A 47 -16.79 33.13 -20.50
N ASP A 48 -16.54 32.85 -19.21
CA ASP A 48 -15.53 33.56 -18.41
C ASP A 48 -14.21 32.78 -18.40
N LEU A 49 -13.42 32.99 -19.46
CA LEU A 49 -12.11 32.37 -19.68
C LEU A 49 -11.11 32.58 -18.52
N PRO A 50 -10.99 33.77 -17.89
CA PRO A 50 -10.16 33.97 -16.69
C PRO A 50 -10.48 32.99 -15.55
N THR A 51 -11.76 32.68 -15.36
CA THR A 51 -12.21 31.75 -14.32
C THR A 51 -11.82 30.31 -14.65
N VAL A 52 -11.92 29.90 -15.93
CA VAL A 52 -11.45 28.59 -16.42
C VAL A 52 -9.95 28.41 -16.16
N TYR A 53 -9.12 29.40 -16.50
CA TYR A 53 -7.67 29.30 -16.30
C TYR A 53 -7.28 29.18 -14.82
N ARG A 54 -7.96 29.90 -13.92
CA ARG A 54 -7.70 29.83 -12.47
C ARG A 54 -8.02 28.45 -11.89
N TYR A 55 -9.20 27.91 -12.20
CA TYR A 55 -9.61 26.59 -11.71
C TYR A 55 -8.85 25.44 -12.39
N GLY A 56 -8.48 25.60 -13.67
CA GLY A 56 -7.60 24.65 -14.36
C GLY A 56 -6.21 24.59 -13.75
N ALA A 57 -5.61 25.74 -13.42
CA ALA A 57 -4.32 25.78 -12.71
C ALA A 57 -4.41 25.15 -11.31
N LEU A 58 -5.51 25.40 -10.58
CA LEU A 58 -5.77 24.77 -9.28
C LEU A 58 -5.88 23.24 -9.40
N MET A 59 -6.58 22.75 -10.42
CA MET A 59 -6.73 21.31 -10.70
C MET A 59 -5.38 20.64 -10.96
N VAL A 60 -4.52 21.28 -11.76
CA VAL A 60 -3.16 20.78 -12.00
C VAL A 60 -2.36 20.72 -10.69
N GLY A 61 -2.44 21.75 -9.86
CA GLY A 61 -1.80 21.76 -8.54
C GLY A 61 -2.27 20.62 -7.64
N MET A 62 -3.58 20.35 -7.60
CA MET A 62 -4.15 19.24 -6.84
C MET A 62 -3.75 17.87 -7.38
N ALA A 63 -3.66 17.70 -8.70
CA ALA A 63 -3.19 16.47 -9.32
C ALA A 63 -1.70 16.18 -8.99
N PHE A 64 -0.86 17.22 -8.92
CA PHE A 64 0.51 17.07 -8.46
C PHE A 64 0.58 16.66 -6.97
N LEU A 65 -0.27 17.24 -6.13
CA LEU A 65 -0.37 16.86 -4.72
C LEU A 65 -0.84 15.41 -4.55
N SER A 66 -1.87 14.97 -5.28
CA SER A 66 -2.35 13.58 -5.22
C SER A 66 -1.25 12.61 -5.67
N LEU A 67 -0.49 12.93 -6.72
CA LEU A 67 0.65 12.13 -7.16
C LEU A 67 1.72 11.97 -6.06
N ILE A 68 2.03 13.03 -5.31
CA ILE A 68 3.01 12.98 -4.22
C ILE A 68 2.50 12.09 -3.08
N PHE A 69 1.21 12.19 -2.74
CA PHE A 69 0.60 11.33 -1.72
C PHE A 69 0.57 9.87 -2.17
N ALA A 70 0.22 9.59 -3.42
CA ALA A 70 0.24 8.26 -4.01
C ALA A 70 1.64 7.63 -3.99
N ALA A 71 2.67 8.38 -4.38
CA ALA A 71 4.05 7.92 -4.36
C ALA A 71 4.55 7.66 -2.92
N SER A 72 4.13 8.50 -1.97
CA SER A 72 4.48 8.35 -0.55
C SER A 72 3.80 7.12 0.06
N ALA A 73 2.49 6.95 -0.17
CA ALA A 73 1.74 5.77 0.23
C ALA A 73 2.38 4.49 -0.33
N GLY A 74 2.73 4.48 -1.63
CA GLY A 74 3.42 3.36 -2.26
C GLY A 74 4.76 3.00 -1.59
N ARG A 75 5.57 4.00 -1.21
CA ARG A 75 6.83 3.76 -0.49
C ARG A 75 6.61 3.21 0.91
N LEU A 76 5.63 3.72 1.65
CA LEU A 76 5.29 3.21 2.99
C LEU A 76 4.72 1.79 2.91
N ALA A 77 3.87 1.50 1.93
CA ALA A 77 3.34 0.16 1.66
C ALA A 77 4.47 -0.84 1.39
N ALA A 78 5.42 -0.47 0.52
CA ALA A 78 6.56 -1.32 0.18
C ALA A 78 7.45 -1.60 1.41
N ARG A 79 7.69 -0.58 2.26
CA ARG A 79 8.45 -0.74 3.51
C ARG A 79 7.72 -1.64 4.51
N ALA A 80 6.44 -1.41 4.74
CA ALA A 80 5.66 -2.20 5.69
C ALA A 80 5.54 -3.67 5.26
N SER A 81 5.31 -3.90 3.97
CA SER A 81 5.19 -5.25 3.40
C SER A 81 6.53 -6.00 3.40
N SER A 82 7.62 -5.34 3.02
CA SER A 82 8.96 -5.96 3.06
C SER A 82 9.40 -6.27 4.49
N GLY A 83 9.10 -5.39 5.45
CA GLY A 83 9.36 -5.60 6.87
C GLY A 83 8.59 -6.78 7.46
N LEU A 84 7.31 -6.95 7.06
CA LEU A 84 6.50 -8.12 7.41
C LEU A 84 7.14 -9.42 6.90
N SER A 85 7.54 -9.45 5.62
CA SER A 85 8.17 -10.61 5.00
C SER A 85 9.49 -11.00 5.66
N ALA A 86 10.31 -10.02 6.02
CA ALA A 86 11.58 -10.26 6.72
C ALA A 86 11.35 -10.94 8.08
N ASN A 87 10.46 -10.38 8.91
CA ASN A 87 10.13 -10.94 10.22
C ASN A 87 9.49 -12.34 10.11
N LEU A 88 8.62 -12.53 9.11
CA LEU A 88 7.99 -13.83 8.87
C LEU A 88 9.02 -14.89 8.45
N ARG A 89 9.98 -14.52 7.60
CA ARG A 89 11.04 -15.42 7.14
C ARG A 89 11.95 -15.85 8.29
N GLU A 90 12.35 -14.90 9.14
CA GLU A 90 13.16 -15.19 10.31
C GLU A 90 12.43 -16.10 11.32
N ALA A 91 11.14 -15.83 11.58
CA ALA A 91 10.34 -16.65 12.48
C ALA A 91 10.14 -18.09 11.95
N ILE A 92 9.95 -18.26 10.63
CA ILE A 92 9.85 -19.58 10.01
C ILE A 92 11.20 -20.30 10.08
N TYR A 93 12.30 -19.61 9.78
CA TYR A 93 13.64 -20.17 9.86
C TYR A 93 14.00 -20.65 11.27
N ASN A 94 13.69 -19.87 12.31
CA ASN A 94 13.89 -20.26 13.70
C ASN A 94 13.04 -21.47 14.11
N ASN A 95 11.80 -21.58 13.61
CA ASN A 95 10.97 -22.77 13.88
C ASN A 95 11.53 -24.02 13.18
N ILE A 96 12.00 -23.91 11.94
CA ILE A 96 12.57 -25.05 11.21
C ILE A 96 13.81 -25.60 11.93
N GLN A 97 14.64 -24.74 12.54
CA GLN A 97 15.79 -25.17 13.34
C GLN A 97 15.40 -26.00 14.59
N THR A 98 14.17 -25.84 15.09
CA THR A 98 13.66 -26.62 16.24
C THR A 98 12.92 -27.90 15.83
N PHE A 99 12.81 -28.20 14.54
CA PHE A 99 12.11 -29.41 14.08
C PHE A 99 12.93 -30.67 14.33
N SER A 100 12.27 -31.69 14.87
CA SER A 100 12.81 -33.05 14.90
C SER A 100 12.88 -33.65 13.50
N PHE A 101 13.73 -34.66 13.30
CA PHE A 101 13.86 -35.37 12.02
C PHE A 101 12.52 -35.87 11.46
N SER A 102 11.61 -36.33 12.32
CA SER A 102 10.25 -36.74 11.92
C SER A 102 9.39 -35.59 11.36
N ASN A 103 9.57 -34.36 11.87
CA ASN A 103 8.87 -33.19 11.33
C ASN A 103 9.46 -32.75 9.98
N ILE A 104 10.77 -32.88 9.79
CA ILE A 104 11.43 -32.58 8.52
C ILE A 104 10.97 -33.56 7.42
N ASP A 105 10.89 -34.85 7.74
CA ASP A 105 10.37 -35.86 6.80
C ASP A 105 8.90 -35.63 6.44
N LYS A 106 8.08 -35.18 7.39
CA LYS A 106 6.66 -34.88 7.14
C LYS A 106 6.44 -33.69 6.22
N PHE A 107 7.26 -32.64 6.32
CA PHE A 107 7.12 -31.43 5.50
C PHE A 107 8.01 -31.45 4.25
N SER A 108 8.97 -32.35 4.18
CA SER A 108 10.04 -32.45 3.18
C SER A 108 10.89 -31.17 3.05
N VAL A 109 12.18 -31.32 2.78
CA VAL A 109 13.07 -30.18 2.56
C VAL A 109 12.60 -29.26 1.42
N PRO A 110 12.16 -29.77 0.24
CA PRO A 110 11.64 -28.92 -0.84
C PRO A 110 10.39 -28.11 -0.44
N GLY A 111 9.48 -28.72 0.32
CA GLY A 111 8.25 -28.06 0.79
C GLY A 111 8.50 -26.95 1.82
N LEU A 112 9.54 -27.08 2.63
CA LEU A 112 9.96 -26.02 3.56
C LEU A 112 10.58 -24.83 2.81
N VAL A 113 11.35 -25.09 1.75
CA VAL A 113 11.96 -24.04 0.93
C VAL A 113 10.90 -23.21 0.19
N THR A 114 9.89 -23.84 -0.40
CA THR A 114 8.80 -23.12 -1.08
C THR A 114 7.97 -22.28 -0.10
N ARG A 115 7.73 -22.78 1.13
CA ARG A 115 7.08 -22.02 2.20
C ARG A 115 7.88 -20.83 2.69
N MET A 116 9.21 -20.91 2.66
CA MET A 116 10.11 -19.81 3.04
C MET A 116 10.32 -18.76 1.95
N THR A 117 9.96 -19.07 0.70
CA THR A 117 10.20 -18.20 -0.46
C THR A 117 8.89 -17.76 -1.08
N THR A 118 8.21 -18.66 -1.79
CA THR A 118 6.98 -18.39 -2.54
C THR A 118 5.84 -17.96 -1.63
N ASP A 119 5.56 -18.69 -0.56
CA ASP A 119 4.42 -18.37 0.31
C ASP A 119 4.62 -17.04 1.04
N ILE A 120 5.84 -16.74 1.49
CA ILE A 120 6.16 -15.43 2.10
C ILE A 120 5.97 -14.30 1.08
N THR A 121 6.43 -14.50 -0.16
CA THR A 121 6.26 -13.50 -1.22
C THR A 121 4.79 -13.30 -1.58
N ASN A 122 3.99 -14.37 -1.57
CA ASN A 122 2.55 -14.26 -1.77
C ASN A 122 1.87 -13.48 -0.64
N VAL A 123 2.25 -13.73 0.62
CA VAL A 123 1.77 -12.95 1.78
C VAL A 123 2.20 -11.49 1.70
N GLN A 124 3.42 -11.22 1.22
CA GLN A 124 3.91 -9.86 0.96
C GLN A 124 3.01 -9.11 -0.02
N ASN A 125 2.71 -9.74 -1.15
CA ASN A 125 1.89 -9.15 -2.20
C ASN A 125 0.44 -8.99 -1.75
N ALA A 126 -0.12 -9.99 -1.06
CA ALA A 126 -1.45 -9.90 -0.48
C ALA A 126 -1.54 -8.75 0.53
N PHE A 127 -0.55 -8.60 1.41
CA PHE A 127 -0.51 -7.49 2.36
C PHE A 127 -0.40 -6.14 1.66
N MET A 128 0.42 -6.05 0.60
CA MET A 128 0.54 -4.84 -0.21
C MET A 128 -0.78 -4.45 -0.90
N MET A 129 -1.55 -5.43 -1.38
CA MET A 129 -2.87 -5.19 -1.98
C MET A 129 -3.95 -4.82 -0.96
N VAL A 130 -3.79 -5.16 0.32
CA VAL A 130 -4.77 -4.82 1.37
C VAL A 130 -4.58 -3.40 1.89
N ILE A 131 -3.34 -2.93 1.94
CA ILE A 131 -3.00 -1.60 2.49
C ILE A 131 -3.03 -0.47 1.45
N ARG A 132 -3.20 -0.80 0.18
CA ARG A 132 -3.25 0.11 -0.97
C ARG A 132 -4.58 -0.06 -1.66
#